data_AF-A0A562N8M1-F1
#
_entry.id   AF-A0A562N8M1-F1
#
_cell.length_a   1.000
_cell.length_b   1.000
_cell.length_c   1.000
_cell.angle_alpha   90.00
_cell.angle_beta   90.00
_cell.angle_gamma   90.00
#
_symmetry.space_group_name_H-M   'P 1'
#
loop_
_entity.id
_entity.type
_entity.pdbx_description
1 polymer ?
#
loop_
_entity_poly.entity_id
_entity_poly.type
_entity_poly.pdbx_seq_one_letter_code
_entity_poly.pdbx_strand_id
1 'polypeptide(L)' 'MGQKFVPELHDPNYRSTEGQKTEALTEDEAERIFDAMIAELDAEHCDEQRSN' A
#
# COMPACT_ATOMS: atom_id res chain seq x y z
N MET A 1 -22.76 -16.15 -13.93
CA MET A 1 -21.30 -16.36 -13.93
C MET A 1 -20.82 -16.08 -12.51
N GLY A 2 -20.82 -17.10 -11.66
CA GLY A 2 -20.52 -16.95 -10.22
C GLY A 2 -19.06 -16.58 -10.00
N GLN A 3 -18.80 -15.71 -9.01
CA GLN A 3 -17.45 -15.45 -8.55
C GLN A 3 -16.78 -16.80 -8.26
N LYS A 4 -15.68 -17.10 -8.97
CA LYS A 4 -14.96 -18.35 -8.79
C LYS A 4 -14.38 -18.32 -7.39
N PHE A 5 -14.83 -19.22 -6.52
CA PHE A 5 -14.29 -19.36 -5.19
C PHE A 5 -12.80 -19.68 -5.32
N VAL A 6 -11.94 -18.77 -4.84
CA VAL A 6 -10.48 -18.97 -4.80
C VAL A 6 -10.13 -19.28 -3.34
N PRO A 7 -9.96 -20.56 -2.97
CA PRO A 7 -9.73 -20.97 -1.58
C PRO A 7 -8.52 -20.27 -0.96
N GLU A 8 -7.48 -20.01 -1.77
CA GLU A 8 -6.26 -19.33 -1.38
C GLU A 8 -6.54 -17.92 -0.84
N LEU A 9 -7.43 -17.15 -1.48
CA LEU A 9 -7.77 -15.78 -1.05
C LEU A 9 -8.64 -15.72 0.22
N HIS A 10 -9.22 -16.84 0.65
CA HIS A 10 -10.14 -16.92 1.78
C HIS A 10 -9.54 -17.62 3.01
N ASP A 11 -8.34 -18.16 2.92
CA ASP A 11 -7.63 -18.68 4.09
C ASP A 11 -7.17 -17.49 4.95
N PRO A 12 -7.65 -17.38 6.22
CA PRO A 12 -7.23 -16.32 7.13
C PRO A 12 -5.71 -16.29 7.36
N ASN A 13 -5.03 -17.42 7.15
CA ASN A 13 -3.58 -17.53 7.25
C ASN A 13 -2.86 -17.26 5.93
N TYR A 14 -3.56 -17.18 4.79
CA TYR A 14 -2.94 -16.83 3.50
C TYR A 14 -2.60 -15.34 3.42
N ARG A 15 -3.41 -14.49 4.06
CA ARG A 15 -3.01 -13.13 4.43
C ARG A 15 -2.36 -13.13 5.80
N SER A 16 -1.37 -14.00 6.01
CA SER A 16 -0.46 -13.78 7.12
C SER A 16 0.20 -12.44 6.85
N THR A 17 0.05 -11.51 7.80
CA THR A 17 0.69 -10.20 7.75
C THR A 17 2.17 -10.34 8.12
N GLU A 18 2.82 -11.35 7.56
CA GLU A 18 4.26 -11.60 7.68
C GLU A 18 4.97 -10.39 7.09
N GLY A 19 5.35 -9.46 7.97
CA GLY A 19 5.98 -8.19 7.62
C GLY A 19 5.24 -6.94 8.10
N GLN A 20 4.01 -7.04 8.63
CA GLN A 20 3.45 -5.92 9.37
C GLN A 20 4.25 -5.75 10.65
N LYS A 21 4.99 -4.64 10.75
CA LYS A 21 5.54 -4.17 12.03
C LYS A 21 4.37 -4.16 13.02
N THR A 22 4.51 -4.94 14.07
CA THR A 22 3.51 -5.12 15.15
C THR A 22 3.29 -3.84 15.95
N GLU A 23 4.18 -2.86 15.79
CA GLU A 23 4.03 -1.53 16.36
C GLU A 23 3.15 -0.69 15.45
N ALA A 24 1.92 -0.44 15.92
CA ALA A 24 1.07 0.58 15.34
C ALA A 24 1.84 1.90 15.37
N LEU A 25 2.09 2.46 14.18
CA LEU A 25 2.67 3.79 14.05
C LEU A 25 1.79 4.80 14.80
N THR A 26 2.43 5.78 15.43
CA THR A 26 1.69 6.93 15.95
C THR A 26 1.05 7.69 14.79
N GLU A 27 -0.04 8.41 15.06
CA GLU A 27 -0.77 9.20 14.04
C GLU A 27 0.20 10.15 13.30
N ASP A 28 1.06 10.83 14.05
CA ASP A 28 2.11 11.72 13.52
C ASP A 28 3.13 11.02 12.61
N GLU A 29 3.44 9.75 12.86
CA GLU A 29 4.38 8.98 12.03
C GLU A 29 3.70 8.47 10.76
N ALA A 30 2.44 8.04 10.87
CA ALA A 30 1.64 7.61 9.74
C ALA A 30 1.41 8.76 8.75
N GLU A 31 1.06 9.95 9.25
CA GLU A 31 0.91 11.16 8.43
C GLU A 31 2.21 11.51 7.70
N ARG A 32 3.34 11.53 8.41
CA ARG A 32 4.65 11.85 7.79
C ARG A 32 5.06 10.87 6.70
N ILE A 33 4.81 9.57 6.90
CA ILE A 33 5.12 8.54 5.88
C ILE A 33 4.20 8.71 4.68
N PHE A 34 2.93 9.00 4.91
CA PHE A 34 1.97 9.21 3.84
C PHE A 34 2.30 10.46 3.01
N ASP A 35 2.60 11.59 3.65
CA ASP A 35 3.00 12.82 2.97
C ASP A 35 4.28 12.63 2.14
N ALA A 36 5.26 11.89 2.67
CA ALA A 36 6.48 11.57 1.93
C ALA A 36 6.20 10.72 0.69
N MET A 37 5.32 9.72 0.80
CA MET A 37 4.91 8.87 -0.33
C MET A 37 4.18 9.68 -1.41
N ILE A 38 3.30 10.61 -1.03
CA ILE A 38 2.62 11.49 -1.98
C ILE A 38 3.62 12.42 -2.68
N ALA A 39 4.56 13.01 -1.93
CA ALA A 39 5.59 13.87 -2.52
C ALA A 39 6.47 13.13 -3.54
N GLU A 40 6.78 11.86 -3.31
CA GLU A 40 7.52 11.01 -4.25
C GLU A 40 6.70 10.72 -5.52
N LEU A 41 5.43 10.32 -5.37
CA LEU A 41 4.51 10.08 -6.49
C LEU A 41 4.29 11.34 -7.34
N ASP A 42 4.13 12.51 -6.71
CA ASP A 42 3.98 13.77 -7.41
C ASP A 42 5.24 14.14 -8.18
N ALA A 43 6.43 13.86 -7.64
CA ALA A 43 7.70 14.09 -8.33
C ALA A 43 7.85 13.20 -9.57
N GLU A 44 7.52 11.91 -9.44
CA GLU A 44 7.51 10.96 -10.58
C GLU A 44 6.51 11.37 -11.66
N HIS A 45 5.32 11.82 -11.26
CA HIS A 45 4.27 12.25 -12.18
C HIS A 45 4.60 13.59 -12.89
N CYS A 46 5.39 14.45 -12.26
CA CYS A 46 5.93 15.66 -12.91
C CYS A 46 6.99 15.33 -13.98
N ASP A 47 7.81 14.30 -13.77
CA ASP A 47 8.81 13.88 -14.75
C ASP A 47 8.15 13.19 -15.96
N GLU A 48 7.07 12.44 -15.75
CA GLU A 48 6.33 11.77 -16.84
C GLU A 48 5.57 12.77 -17.74
N GLN A 49 5.05 13.87 -17.18
CA GLN A 49 4.39 14.93 -17.97
C GLN A 49 5.37 15.81 -18.78
N ARG A 50 6.66 15.82 -18.44
CA ARG A 50 7.67 16.65 -19.13
C ARG A 50 8.28 15.97 -20.36
N SER A 51 7.92 14.70 -20.60
CA SER A 51 8.41 13.88 -21.72
C SER A 51 7.38 13.65 -22.85
N ASN A 52 6.23 14.33 -22.84
CA ASN A 52 5.24 14.32 -23.93
C ASN A 52 5.23 15.62 -24.74
#